data_AF-A0A812J0Y4-F1
#
_entry.id   AF-A0A812J0Y4-F1
#
_cell.length_a   1.000
_cell.length_b   1.000
_cell.length_c   1.000
_cell.angle_alpha   90.00
_cell.angle_beta   90.00
_cell.angle_gamma   90.00
#
_symmetry.space_group_name_H-M   'P 1'
#
loop_
_entity.id
_entity.type
_entity.pdbx_description
1 polymer ?
#
loop_
_entity_poly.entity_id
_entity_poly.type
_entity_poly.pdbx_seq_one_letter_code
_entity_poly.pdbx_strand_id
1 'polypeptide(L)'
;TFFLTMILAMRSSRRLALLSSQSALWVMMFVSTSIGVMLRRLTLTVSSGSIIRWTAAALMILFGLQSFRETMGGDEDGEEDEGEKGDAQSEIDGVLHKARGHHHPHRFSLMYAFRFAVLIFLAEWGDRSMLATITLATTKSPLGVFIGGCFGHLIAGTLAVLSGHFLEEH
;
A
#
# COMPACT_ATOMS: atom_id res chain seq x y z
N THR A 1 -1.60 -3.21 -4.88
CA THR A 1 -2.59 -2.12 -5.02
C THR A 1 -3.25 -2.01 -6.39
N PHE A 2 -2.53 -2.31 -7.48
CA PHE A 2 -3.06 -2.21 -8.85
C PHE A 2 -4.34 -3.05 -9.04
N PHE A 3 -4.28 -4.33 -8.68
CA PHE A 3 -5.42 -5.25 -8.79
C PHE A 3 -6.61 -4.86 -7.90
N LEU A 4 -6.38 -4.47 -6.64
CA LEU A 4 -7.44 -3.97 -5.76
C LEU A 4 -8.14 -2.74 -6.34
N THR A 5 -7.38 -1.81 -6.91
CA THR A 5 -7.95 -0.61 -7.57
C THR A 5 -8.75 -0.97 -8.81
N MET A 6 -8.26 -1.91 -9.61
CA MET A 6 -8.95 -2.41 -10.81
C MET A 6 -10.29 -3.09 -10.46
N ILE A 7 -10.28 -4.01 -9.49
CA ILE A 7 -11.49 -4.72 -9.03
C ILE A 7 -12.49 -3.73 -8.43
N LEU A 8 -12.01 -2.77 -7.63
CA LEU A 8 -12.86 -1.72 -7.09
C LEU A 8 -13.46 -0.83 -8.20
N ALA A 9 -12.72 -0.58 -9.29
CA ALA A 9 -13.20 0.18 -10.44
C ALA A 9 -14.26 -0.57 -11.26
N MET A 10 -14.17 -1.91 -11.35
CA MET A 10 -15.20 -2.74 -12.00
C MET A 10 -16.51 -2.79 -11.20
N ARG A 11 -16.45 -2.67 -9.88
CA ARG A 11 -17.63 -2.87 -9.00
C ARG A 11 -18.28 -1.57 -8.55
N SER A 12 -17.50 -0.49 -8.40
CA SER A 12 -17.93 0.82 -7.92
C SER A 12 -17.77 1.92 -8.98
N SER A 13 -18.09 3.17 -8.64
CA SER A 13 -17.86 4.26 -9.58
C SER A 13 -16.36 4.51 -9.80
N ARG A 14 -15.94 4.60 -11.06
CA ARG A 14 -14.56 4.86 -11.52
C ARG A 14 -13.85 5.96 -10.74
N ARG A 15 -14.54 7.09 -10.50
CA ARG A 15 -13.99 8.23 -9.78
C ARG A 15 -13.80 7.94 -8.29
N LEU A 16 -14.70 7.19 -7.68
CA LEU A 16 -14.56 6.79 -6.28
C LEU A 16 -13.38 5.84 -6.10
N ALA A 17 -13.28 4.81 -6.95
CA ALA A 17 -12.18 3.85 -6.90
C ALA A 17 -10.81 4.53 -7.01
N LEU A 18 -10.70 5.49 -7.94
CA LEU A 18 -9.47 6.25 -8.13
C LEU A 18 -9.18 7.17 -6.93
N LEU A 19 -10.16 7.92 -6.45
CA LEU A 19 -9.94 8.85 -5.33
C LEU A 19 -9.61 8.11 -4.03
N SER A 20 -10.26 6.98 -3.76
CA SER A 20 -9.97 6.16 -2.58
C SER A 20 -8.59 5.51 -2.67
N SER A 21 -8.20 4.97 -3.82
CA SER A 21 -6.88 4.35 -3.95
C SER A 21 -5.74 5.38 -3.92
N GLN A 22 -5.91 6.53 -4.58
CA GLN A 22 -4.89 7.59 -4.58
C GLN A 22 -4.70 8.21 -3.20
N SER A 23 -5.80 8.44 -2.47
CA SER A 23 -5.69 8.95 -1.10
C SER A 23 -4.96 7.96 -0.17
N ALA A 24 -5.28 6.66 -0.26
CA ALA A 24 -4.57 5.62 0.47
C ALA A 24 -3.06 5.61 0.16
N LEU A 25 -2.71 5.62 -1.13
CA LEU A 25 -1.33 5.59 -1.61
C LEU A 25 -0.52 6.84 -1.22
N TRP A 26 -1.14 8.02 -1.23
CA TRP A 26 -0.47 9.26 -0.82
C TRP A 26 -0.21 9.30 0.69
N VAL A 27 -1.15 8.81 1.50
CA VAL A 27 -0.95 8.66 2.95
C VAL A 27 0.19 7.68 3.22
N MET A 28 0.20 6.54 2.53
CA MET A 28 1.28 5.55 2.62
C MET A 28 2.63 6.13 2.22
N MET A 29 2.70 6.90 1.12
CA MET A 29 3.91 7.59 0.68
C MET A 29 4.41 8.59 1.73
N PHE A 30 3.49 9.35 2.33
CA PHE A 30 3.83 10.32 3.36
C PHE A 30 4.40 9.65 4.61
N VAL A 31 3.74 8.59 5.11
CA VAL A 31 4.19 7.81 6.27
C VAL A 31 5.56 7.19 6.00
N SER A 32 5.71 6.49 4.87
CA SER A 32 6.96 5.82 4.48
C SER A 32 8.12 6.80 4.32
N THR A 33 7.89 7.94 3.67
CA THR A 33 8.90 8.98 3.49
C THR A 33 9.29 9.60 4.83
N SER A 34 8.32 9.84 5.72
CA SER A 34 8.55 10.39 7.06
C SER A 34 9.41 9.43 7.90
N ILE A 35 9.07 8.13 7.89
CA ILE A 35 9.87 7.09 8.56
C ILE A 35 11.29 7.08 7.98
N GLY A 36 11.46 7.09 6.65
CA GLY A 36 12.79 7.14 6.03
C GLY A 36 13.60 8.38 6.43
N VAL A 37 12.95 9.54 6.59
CA VAL A 37 13.61 10.76 7.10
C VAL A 37 14.00 10.61 8.57
N MET A 38 13.14 10.02 9.41
CA MET A 38 13.46 9.75 10.81
C MET A 38 14.62 8.76 10.94
N LEU A 39 14.61 7.68 10.15
CA LEU A 39 15.69 6.70 10.10
C LEU A 39 17.00 7.32 9.64
N ARG A 40 16.98 8.13 8.57
CA ARG A 40 18.17 8.88 8.14
C ARG A 40 18.76 9.72 9.27
N ARG A 41 17.91 10.42 10.03
CA ARG A 41 18.36 11.24 11.18
C ARG A 41 18.96 10.36 12.27
N LEU A 42 18.34 9.21 12.58
CA LEU A 42 18.85 8.27 13.56
C LEU A 42 20.20 7.66 13.14
N THR A 43 20.35 7.31 11.86
CA THR A 43 21.62 6.80 11.31
C THR A 43 22.76 7.81 11.45
N LEU A 44 22.48 9.10 11.28
CA LEU A 44 23.49 10.15 11.45
C LEU A 44 23.91 10.33 12.91
N THR A 45 22.99 10.13 13.87
CA THR A 45 23.29 10.24 15.31
C THR A 45 24.04 9.00 15.83
N VAL A 46 23.76 7.81 15.31
CA VAL A 46 24.37 6.53 15.75
C VAL A 46 25.66 6.22 14.97
N SER A 47 26.42 7.24 14.55
CA SER A 47 27.64 7.10 13.75
C SER A 47 28.85 6.51 14.52
N SER A 48 28.69 5.28 15.02
CA SER A 48 29.77 4.31 15.11
C SER A 48 29.56 3.33 13.96
N GLY A 49 30.22 3.57 12.82
CA GLY A 49 29.99 2.87 11.55
C GLY A 49 30.16 1.33 11.60
N SER A 50 30.71 0.78 12.68
CA SER A 50 30.79 -0.67 12.88
C SER A 50 29.51 -1.26 13.46
N ILE A 51 28.79 -0.56 14.34
CA ILE A 51 27.58 -1.10 14.99
C ILE A 51 26.47 -1.26 13.94
N ILE A 52 26.23 -0.24 13.12
CA ILE A 52 25.20 -0.28 12.07
C ILE A 52 25.43 -1.44 11.09
N ARG A 53 26.68 -1.72 10.69
CA ARG A 53 26.99 -2.83 9.77
C ARG A 53 26.71 -4.18 10.40
N TRP A 54 27.13 -4.39 11.66
CA TRP A 54 26.90 -5.66 12.35
C TRP A 54 25.43 -5.84 12.72
N THR A 55 24.73 -4.79 13.16
CA THR A 55 23.29 -4.85 13.43
C THR A 55 22.50 -5.11 12.16
N ALA A 56 22.82 -4.45 11.04
CA ALA A 56 22.18 -4.70 9.75
C ALA A 56 22.45 -6.13 9.25
N ALA A 57 23.69 -6.62 9.35
CA ALA A 57 24.04 -7.99 8.98
C ALA A 57 23.31 -9.02 9.87
N ALA A 58 23.26 -8.79 11.18
CA ALA A 58 22.53 -9.66 12.10
C ALA A 58 21.02 -9.68 11.81
N LEU A 59 20.41 -8.51 11.59
CA LEU A 59 19.00 -8.43 11.18
C LEU A 59 18.77 -9.11 9.84
N MET A 60 19.65 -8.93 8.85
CA MET A 60 19.51 -9.52 7.52
C MET A 60 19.62 -11.05 7.57
N ILE A 61 20.51 -11.57 8.42
CA ILE A 61 20.62 -13.02 8.67
C ILE A 61 19.39 -13.54 9.43
N LEU A 62 18.93 -12.83 10.48
CA LEU A 62 17.74 -13.23 11.25
C LEU A 62 16.49 -13.24 10.38
N PHE A 63 16.22 -12.16 9.65
CA PHE A 63 15.07 -12.02 8.76
C PHE A 63 15.18 -13.00 7.57
N GLY A 64 16.37 -13.19 7.02
CA GLY A 64 16.62 -14.17 5.96
C GLY A 64 16.39 -15.61 6.43
N LEU A 65 16.80 -15.97 7.65
CA LEU A 65 16.48 -17.27 8.25
C LEU A 65 14.99 -17.40 8.56
N GLN A 66 14.35 -16.33 9.02
CA GLN A 66 12.91 -16.32 9.29
C GLN A 66 12.12 -16.59 8.01
N SER A 67 12.37 -15.84 6.94
CA SER A 67 11.74 -16.09 5.63
C SER A 67 12.09 -17.45 5.04
N PHE A 68 13.30 -17.96 5.27
CA PHE A 68 13.68 -19.32 4.84
C PHE A 68 12.94 -20.41 5.64
N ARG A 69 12.74 -20.19 6.94
CA ARG A 69 11.92 -21.07 7.80
C ARG A 69 10.44 -20.98 7.46
N GLU A 70 9.91 -19.81 7.14
CA GLU A 70 8.54 -19.63 6.67
C GLU A 70 8.32 -20.40 5.35
N THR A 71 9.29 -20.32 4.43
CA THR A 71 9.23 -21.03 3.14
C THR A 71 9.37 -22.55 3.28
N MET A 72 10.15 -23.04 4.25
CA MET A 72 10.34 -24.49 4.49
C MET A 72 9.35 -25.08 5.51
N GLY A 73 8.72 -24.25 6.33
CA GLY A 73 7.83 -24.64 7.42
C GLY A 73 6.40 -24.94 6.98
N GLY A 74 5.97 -24.41 5.83
CA GLY A 74 4.60 -24.56 5.37
C GLY A 74 3.61 -23.77 6.22
N ASP A 75 2.88 -22.87 5.55
CA ASP A 75 1.46 -22.62 5.78
C ASP A 75 0.98 -21.66 6.87
N GLU A 76 1.68 -20.56 7.22
CA GLU A 76 0.97 -19.46 7.93
C GLU A 76 1.26 -18.06 7.33
N ASP A 77 2.50 -17.59 7.19
CA ASP A 77 2.74 -16.18 6.77
C ASP A 77 2.52 -15.88 5.25
N GLY A 78 2.62 -16.89 4.39
CA GLY A 78 2.37 -16.75 2.95
C GLY A 78 0.89 -16.81 2.57
N GLU A 79 0.10 -17.58 3.34
CA GLU A 79 -1.35 -17.59 3.25
C GLU A 79 -1.98 -16.42 4.00
N GLU A 80 -1.35 -15.88 5.05
CA GLU A 80 -1.82 -14.67 5.73
C GLU A 80 -1.80 -13.43 4.83
N ASP A 81 -0.76 -13.19 4.01
CA ASP A 81 -0.72 -12.01 3.11
C ASP A 81 -1.70 -12.12 1.92
N GLU A 82 -2.00 -13.33 1.43
CA GLU A 82 -3.06 -13.55 0.43
C GLU A 82 -4.47 -13.57 1.06
N GLY A 83 -4.59 -14.14 2.27
CA GLY A 83 -5.82 -14.23 3.05
C GLY A 83 -6.28 -12.87 3.56
N GLU A 84 -5.38 -12.04 4.08
CA GLU A 84 -5.67 -10.68 4.56
C GLU A 84 -6.10 -9.77 3.41
N LYS A 85 -5.48 -9.93 2.22
CA LYS A 85 -5.94 -9.26 0.99
C LYS A 85 -7.32 -9.76 0.54
N GLY A 86 -7.59 -11.06 0.67
CA GLY A 86 -8.91 -11.65 0.42
C GLY A 86 -10.00 -11.13 1.37
N ASP A 87 -9.67 -11.00 2.65
CA ASP A 87 -10.56 -10.48 3.69
C ASP A 87 -10.87 -8.99 3.45
N ALA A 88 -9.85 -8.18 3.16
CA ALA A 88 -10.04 -6.78 2.80
C ALA A 88 -10.91 -6.63 1.53
N GLN A 89 -10.74 -7.53 0.54
CA GLN A 89 -11.56 -7.55 -0.66
C GLN A 89 -13.03 -7.91 -0.33
N SER A 90 -13.25 -8.87 0.57
CA SER A 90 -14.59 -9.23 1.05
C SER A 90 -15.27 -8.06 1.80
N GLU A 91 -14.52 -7.29 2.57
CA GLU A 91 -15.04 -6.12 3.27
C GLU A 91 -15.38 -4.98 2.30
N ILE A 92 -14.50 -4.75 1.30
CA ILE A 92 -14.78 -3.82 0.20
C ILE A 92 -16.09 -4.19 -0.50
N ASP A 93 -16.31 -5.46 -0.80
CA ASP A 93 -17.55 -5.97 -1.39
C ASP A 93 -18.78 -5.74 -0.50
N GLY A 94 -18.64 -5.97 0.80
CA GLY A 94 -19.69 -5.67 1.78
C GLY A 94 -20.07 -4.18 1.81
N VAL A 95 -19.09 -3.29 1.76
CA VAL A 95 -19.32 -1.83 1.67
C VAL A 95 -19.99 -1.46 0.34
N LEU A 96 -19.56 -2.10 -0.76
CA LEU A 96 -20.10 -1.91 -2.10
C LEU A 96 -21.57 -2.31 -2.22
N HIS A 97 -21.94 -3.47 -1.65
CA HIS A 97 -23.32 -3.95 -1.61
C HIS A 97 -24.23 -2.97 -0.85
N LYS A 98 -23.72 -2.41 0.26
CA LYS A 98 -24.46 -1.42 1.07
C LYS A 98 -24.59 -0.06 0.37
N ALA A 99 -23.62 0.30 -0.47
CA ALA A 99 -23.61 1.54 -1.25
C ALA A 99 -24.55 1.50 -2.47
N ARG A 100 -24.70 0.35 -3.15
CA ARG A 100 -25.59 0.19 -4.32
C ARG A 100 -27.08 0.42 -4.02
N GLY A 101 -27.52 0.19 -2.79
CA GLY A 101 -28.94 0.33 -2.39
C GLY A 101 -29.43 1.77 -2.19
N HIS A 102 -28.54 2.76 -2.17
CA HIS A 102 -28.89 4.16 -1.88
C HIS A 102 -28.51 5.06 -3.07
N HIS A 103 -29.50 5.45 -3.89
CA HIS A 103 -29.34 6.57 -4.83
C HIS A 103 -29.04 7.84 -4.03
N HIS A 104 -27.78 8.30 -3.99
CA HIS A 104 -27.43 9.40 -3.11
C HIS A 104 -26.46 10.48 -3.63
N PRO A 105 -26.62 11.73 -3.14
CA PRO A 105 -25.92 12.94 -3.55
C PRO A 105 -24.49 13.01 -2.99
N HIS A 106 -23.73 14.01 -3.47
CA HIS A 106 -22.28 14.21 -3.30
C HIS A 106 -21.68 14.02 -1.89
N ARG A 107 -22.46 14.16 -0.79
CA ARG A 107 -21.93 14.03 0.59
C ARG A 107 -21.82 12.59 1.09
N PHE A 108 -22.67 11.69 0.60
CA PHE A 108 -22.63 10.27 0.98
C PHE A 108 -21.46 9.54 0.29
N SER A 109 -21.03 10.04 -0.87
CA SER A 109 -19.90 9.52 -1.64
C SER A 109 -18.55 9.67 -0.92
N LEU A 110 -18.34 10.75 -0.17
CA LEU A 110 -17.07 11.01 0.53
C LEU A 110 -16.83 10.02 1.69
N MET A 111 -17.88 9.64 2.42
CA MET A 111 -17.76 8.67 3.51
C MET A 111 -17.37 7.28 3.00
N TYR A 112 -17.92 6.84 1.87
CA TYR A 112 -17.52 5.59 1.23
C TYR A 112 -16.10 5.66 0.67
N ALA A 113 -15.72 6.78 0.04
CA ALA A 113 -14.35 6.98 -0.44
C ALA A 113 -13.31 6.83 0.68
N PHE A 114 -13.59 7.41 1.84
CA PHE A 114 -12.73 7.28 3.01
C PHE A 114 -12.64 5.84 3.52
N ARG A 115 -13.77 5.13 3.62
CA ARG A 115 -13.78 3.70 4.03
C ARG A 115 -12.95 2.84 3.09
N PHE A 116 -13.15 2.98 1.77
CA PHE A 116 -12.36 2.26 0.78
C PHE A 116 -10.87 2.62 0.85
N ALA A 117 -10.54 3.89 1.08
CA ALA A 117 -9.16 4.32 1.22
C ALA A 117 -8.49 3.65 2.44
N VAL A 118 -9.18 3.57 3.57
CA VAL A 118 -8.67 2.88 4.76
C VAL A 118 -8.50 1.38 4.52
N LEU A 119 -9.45 0.71 3.86
CA LEU A 119 -9.33 -0.71 3.54
C LEU A 119 -8.18 -1.01 2.59
N ILE A 120 -8.02 -0.21 1.52
CA ILE A 120 -6.88 -0.33 0.60
C ILE A 120 -5.57 -0.07 1.33
N PHE A 121 -5.55 0.91 2.23
CA PHE A 121 -4.37 1.25 2.99
C PHE A 121 -3.95 0.13 3.95
N LEU A 122 -4.91 -0.49 4.63
CA LEU A 122 -4.66 -1.63 5.51
C LEU A 122 -4.20 -2.85 4.71
N ALA A 123 -4.88 -3.16 3.60
CA ALA A 123 -4.54 -4.28 2.71
C ALA A 123 -3.14 -4.16 2.07
N GLU A 124 -2.59 -2.95 2.03
CA GLU A 124 -1.27 -2.66 1.46
C GLU A 124 -0.27 -2.20 2.53
N TRP A 125 -0.68 -2.24 3.81
CA TRP A 125 0.17 -1.81 4.90
C TRP A 125 1.31 -2.82 5.06
N GLY A 126 2.55 -2.32 5.09
CA GLY A 126 3.72 -3.20 5.23
C GLY A 126 4.16 -3.92 3.95
N ASP A 127 3.54 -3.65 2.80
CA ASP A 127 3.99 -4.21 1.52
C ASP A 127 5.44 -3.78 1.18
N ARG A 128 6.09 -4.55 0.31
CA ARG A 128 7.44 -4.31 -0.24
C ARG A 128 7.59 -2.89 -0.79
N SER A 129 6.54 -2.32 -1.36
CA SER A 129 6.51 -0.93 -1.83
C SER A 129 6.74 0.10 -0.70
N MET A 130 6.26 -0.18 0.51
CA MET A 130 6.50 0.64 1.72
C MET A 130 7.98 0.63 2.09
N LEU A 131 8.58 -0.56 2.19
CA LEU A 131 10.00 -0.74 2.53
C LEU A 131 10.93 -0.16 1.48
N ALA A 132 10.57 -0.29 0.19
CA ALA A 132 11.30 0.33 -0.91
C ALA A 132 11.30 1.86 -0.78
N THR A 133 10.15 2.45 -0.45
CA THR A 133 10.01 3.90 -0.25
C THR A 133 10.81 4.39 0.96
N ILE A 134 10.78 3.67 2.09
CA ILE A 134 11.56 3.98 3.29
C ILE A 134 13.06 3.98 2.96
N THR A 135 13.54 2.94 2.30
CA THR A 135 14.94 2.80 1.87
C THR A 135 15.35 3.94 0.93
N LEU A 136 14.51 4.25 -0.05
CA LEU A 136 14.78 5.29 -1.02
C LEU A 136 14.77 6.69 -0.36
N ALA A 137 13.84 6.96 0.56
CA ALA A 137 13.80 8.19 1.35
C ALA A 137 14.97 8.33 2.33
N THR A 138 15.60 7.21 2.72
CA THR A 138 16.80 7.19 3.58
C THR A 138 18.08 7.51 2.78
N THR A 139 18.13 7.15 1.50
CA THR A 139 19.33 7.29 0.65
C THR A 139 19.27 8.48 -0.33
N LYS A 140 18.09 8.85 -0.82
CA LYS A 140 17.85 9.89 -1.85
C LYS A 140 17.02 11.06 -1.30
N SER A 141 16.85 12.14 -2.06
CA SER A 141 16.08 13.31 -1.60
C SER A 141 14.63 12.93 -1.22
N PRO A 142 14.19 13.10 0.04
CA PRO A 142 12.86 12.66 0.49
C PRO A 142 11.71 13.31 -0.28
N LEU A 143 11.83 14.61 -0.59
CA LEU A 143 10.82 15.32 -1.39
C LEU A 143 10.71 14.77 -2.82
N GLY A 144 11.84 14.45 -3.45
CA GLY A 144 11.86 13.85 -4.78
C GLY A 144 11.24 12.45 -4.79
N VAL A 145 11.49 11.65 -3.75
CA VAL A 145 10.86 10.33 -3.56
C VAL A 145 9.36 10.46 -3.37
N PHE A 146 8.91 11.38 -2.51
CA PHE A 146 7.49 11.63 -2.29
C PHE A 146 6.76 12.04 -3.57
N ILE A 147 7.24 13.09 -4.25
CA ILE A 147 6.59 13.63 -5.45
C ILE A 147 6.63 12.59 -6.59
N GLY A 148 7.80 11.96 -6.82
CA GLY A 148 7.96 10.95 -7.86
C GLY A 148 7.08 9.71 -7.60
N GLY A 149 7.01 9.24 -6.36
CA GLY A 149 6.16 8.12 -5.97
C GLY A 149 4.68 8.44 -6.11
N CYS A 150 4.23 9.62 -5.66
CA CYS A 150 2.85 10.08 -5.88
C CYS A 150 2.49 10.12 -7.37
N PHE A 151 3.40 10.61 -8.22
CA PHE A 151 3.16 10.65 -9.67
C PHE A 151 3.13 9.25 -10.30
N GLY A 152 4.03 8.36 -9.90
CA GLY A 152 4.03 6.96 -10.33
C GLY A 152 2.73 6.24 -9.95
N HIS A 153 2.28 6.42 -8.69
CA HIS A 153 1.01 5.87 -8.20
C HIS A 153 -0.21 6.45 -8.93
N LEU A 154 -0.18 7.74 -9.30
CA LEU A 154 -1.23 8.33 -10.12
C LEU A 154 -1.33 7.64 -11.48
N ILE A 155 -0.21 7.48 -12.19
CA ILE A 155 -0.19 6.80 -13.49
C ILE A 155 -0.69 5.36 -13.34
N ALA A 156 -0.11 4.59 -12.41
CA ALA A 156 -0.49 3.20 -12.17
C ALA A 156 -1.98 3.05 -11.81
N GLY A 157 -2.51 3.92 -10.96
CA GLY A 157 -3.91 3.91 -10.57
C GLY A 157 -4.85 4.31 -11.69
N THR A 158 -4.47 5.26 -12.56
CA THR A 158 -5.25 5.56 -13.77
C THR A 158 -5.30 4.35 -14.69
N LEU A 159 -4.16 3.70 -14.96
CA LEU A 159 -4.10 2.50 -15.76
C LEU A 159 -4.96 1.37 -15.18
N ALA A 160 -4.92 1.16 -13.86
CA ALA A 160 -5.75 0.16 -13.18
C ALA A 160 -7.25 0.39 -13.41
N VAL A 161 -7.70 1.65 -13.34
CA VAL A 161 -9.10 2.02 -13.59
C VAL A 161 -9.48 1.85 -15.06
N LEU A 162 -8.59 2.19 -15.99
CA LEU A 162 -8.80 1.93 -17.42
C LEU A 162 -8.88 0.42 -17.71
N SER A 163 -7.98 -0.38 -17.13
CA SER A 163 -8.02 -1.84 -17.24
C SER A 163 -9.32 -2.40 -16.69
N GLY A 164 -9.75 -1.95 -15.51
CA GLY A 164 -11.02 -2.39 -14.91
C GLY A 164 -12.22 -2.05 -15.79
N HIS A 165 -12.21 -0.88 -16.43
CA HIS A 165 -13.25 -0.49 -17.38
C HIS A 165 -13.30 -1.42 -18.60
N PHE A 166 -12.15 -1.73 -19.19
CA PHE A 166 -12.08 -2.63 -20.35
C PHE A 166 -12.58 -4.05 -20.02
N LEU A 167 -12.29 -4.52 -18.81
CA LEU A 167 -12.76 -5.82 -18.30
C LEU A 167 -14.25 -5.83 -17.90
N GLU A 168 -14.86 -4.69 -17.60
CA GLU A 168 -16.31 -4.61 -17.35
C GLU A 168 -17.12 -4.63 -18.66
N GLU A 169 -16.52 -4.17 -19.76
CA GLU A 169 -17.16 -4.07 -21.07
C GLU A 169 -17.17 -5.39 -21.87
N HIS A 170 -16.37 -6.38 -21.48
CA HIS A 170 -16.28 -7.72 -22.09
C HIS A 170 -16.71 -8.82 -21.12
#